data_AF-A0A0S4V076-F1
#
_entry.id   AF-A0A0S4V076-F1
#
_cell.length_a   1.000
_cell.length_b   1.000
_cell.length_c   1.000
_cell.angle_alpha   90.00
_cell.angle_beta   90.00
_cell.angle_gamma   90.00
#
_symmetry.space_group_name_H-M   'P 1'
#
loop_
_entity.id
_entity.type
_entity.pdbx_description
1 polymer ?
#
loop_
_entity_poly.entity_id
_entity_poly.type
_entity_poly.pdbx_seq_one_letter_code
_entity_poly.pdbx_strand_id
1 'polypeptide(L)' 'MRLARLKGELVDRSQAIAHVFKLARAERDAWLNWPARVSAQMAATLGVDPHTMHVALESAVREHLQELGELRPRVD' A
#
# COMPACT_ATOMS: atom_id res chain seq x y z
N MET A 1 25.61 -11.97 -12.99
CA MET A 1 24.14 -11.90 -13.15
C MET A 1 23.72 -11.19 -14.46
N ARG A 2 24.33 -11.50 -15.62
CA ARG A 2 24.06 -10.76 -16.88
C ARG A 2 23.86 -11.65 -18.11
N LEU A 3 23.49 -12.92 -17.92
CA LEU A 3 23.30 -13.88 -19.02
C LEU A 3 21.97 -14.66 -18.98
N ALA A 4 21.03 -14.32 -18.09
CA ALA A 4 19.67 -14.90 -18.06
C ALA A 4 18.61 -14.03 -18.77
N ARG A 5 19.01 -12.94 -19.44
CA ARG A 5 18.07 -11.93 -19.95
C ARG A 5 17.52 -12.18 -21.36
N LEU A 6 17.89 -13.26 -22.06
CA LEU A 6 17.59 -13.38 -23.50
C LEU A 6 17.08 -14.74 -24.00
N LYS A 7 16.78 -15.72 -23.16
CA LYS A 7 16.19 -17.00 -23.61
C LYS A 7 15.17 -17.55 -22.61
N GLY A 8 13.91 -17.11 -22.74
CA GLY A 8 12.74 -17.92 -22.37
C GLY A 8 12.70 -18.58 -20.99
N GLU A 9 13.39 -18.05 -19.96
CA GLU A 9 13.18 -18.51 -18.59
C GLU A 9 11.83 -17.96 -18.13
N LEU A 10 10.81 -18.81 -18.29
CA LEU A 10 9.50 -18.64 -17.67
C LEU A 10 9.74 -18.36 -16.20
N VAL A 11 9.45 -17.13 -15.75
CA VAL A 11 9.45 -16.80 -14.33
C VAL A 11 8.49 -17.78 -13.67
N ASP A 12 8.96 -18.48 -12.63
CA ASP A 12 8.11 -19.38 -11.88
C ASP A 12 6.86 -18.61 -11.39
N ARG A 13 5.69 -19.07 -11.82
CA ARG A 13 4.42 -18.38 -11.56
C ARG A 13 4.20 -18.16 -10.07
N SER A 14 4.58 -19.12 -9.23
CA SER A 14 4.43 -19.01 -7.77
C SER A 14 5.36 -17.94 -7.20
N GLN A 15 6.59 -17.84 -7.70
CA GLN A 15 7.53 -16.78 -7.32
C GLN A 15 7.04 -15.40 -7.77
N ALA A 16 6.58 -15.26 -9.02
CA ALA A 16 6.01 -14.01 -9.53
C ALA A 16 4.84 -13.52 -8.67
N ILE A 17 3.91 -14.42 -8.35
CA ILE A 17 2.76 -14.13 -7.49
C ILE A 17 3.23 -13.71 -6.09
N ALA A 18 4.15 -14.45 -5.47
CA ALA A 18 4.68 -14.12 -4.15
C ALA A 18 5.34 -12.73 -4.11
N HIS A 19 6.09 -12.36 -5.16
CA HIS A 19 6.70 -11.05 -5.28
C HIS A 19 5.67 -9.92 -5.38
N VAL A 20 4.61 -10.10 -6.17
CA VAL A 20 3.52 -9.12 -6.29
C VAL A 20 2.78 -8.96 -4.97
N PHE A 21 2.43 -10.06 -4.28
CA PHE A 21 1.80 -10.00 -2.96
C PHE A 21 2.69 -9.32 -1.92
N LYS A 22 4.01 -9.57 -1.96
CA LYS A 22 4.96 -8.91 -1.07
C LYS A 22 4.99 -7.40 -1.29
N LEU A 23 5.01 -6.96 -2.55
CA LEU A 23 4.97 -5.53 -2.88
C LEU A 23 3.67 -4.87 -2.42
N ALA A 24 2.53 -5.45 -2.79
CA ALA A 24 1.21 -4.95 -2.39
C ALA A 24 1.06 -4.86 -0.87
N ARG A 25 1.59 -5.85 -0.13
CA ARG A 25 1.60 -5.82 1.33
C ARG A 25 2.48 -4.69 1.87
N ALA A 26 3.68 -4.48 1.32
CA ALA A 26 4.55 -3.40 1.73
C ALA A 26 3.90 -2.03 1.50
N GLU A 27 3.20 -1.85 0.38
CA GLU A 27 2.43 -0.64 0.09
C GLU A 27 1.29 -0.43 1.09
N ARG A 28 0.48 -1.46 1.34
CA ARG A 28 -0.58 -1.42 2.35
C ARG A 28 -0.03 -1.04 3.74
N ASP A 29 1.05 -1.66 4.16
CA ASP A 29 1.66 -1.40 5.46
C ASP A 29 2.25 0.03 5.53
N ALA A 30 2.76 0.58 4.41
CA ALA A 30 3.21 1.96 4.33
C ALA A 30 2.06 2.96 4.51
N TRP A 31 0.91 2.68 3.89
CA TRP A 31 -0.32 3.47 4.03
C TRP A 31 -0.86 3.44 5.46
N LEU A 32 -0.95 2.26 6.08
CA LEU A 32 -1.44 2.14 7.47
C LEU A 32 -0.57 2.92 8.48
N ASN A 33 0.74 3.04 8.22
CA ASN A 33 1.65 3.81 9.07
C ASN A 33 1.71 5.30 8.73
N TRP A 34 1.12 5.73 7.61
CA TRP A 34 1.24 7.12 7.13
C TRP A 34 0.50 8.14 8.01
N PRO A 35 -0.75 7.91 8.49
CA PRO A 35 -1.46 8.85 9.36
C PRO A 35 -0.65 9.25 10.59
N ALA A 36 0.02 8.31 11.25
CA ALA A 36 0.85 8.59 12.42
C ALA A 36 1.99 9.59 12.14
N ARG A 37 2.48 9.67 10.89
CA ARG A 37 3.57 10.57 10.50
C ARG A 37 3.10 11.98 10.15
N VAL A 38 1.90 12.12 9.57
CA VAL A 38 1.46 13.40 8.95
C VAL A 38 0.40 14.15 9.76
N SER A 39 -0.36 13.46 10.62
CA SER A 39 -1.56 14.03 11.24
C SER A 39 -1.27 15.29 12.04
N ALA A 40 -0.20 15.31 12.85
CA ALA A 40 0.16 16.46 13.67
C ALA A 40 0.54 17.68 12.81
N GLN A 41 1.31 17.47 11.74
CA GLN A 41 1.72 18.55 10.83
C GLN A 41 0.51 19.14 10.08
N MET A 42 -0.38 18.29 9.59
CA MET A 42 -1.60 18.71 8.90
C MET A 42 -2.55 19.44 9.87
N ALA A 43 -2.71 18.92 11.09
CA ALA A 43 -3.54 19.54 12.11
C ALA A 43 -3.04 20.94 12.49
N ALA A 44 -1.72 21.09 12.68
CA ALA A 44 -1.10 22.39 12.94
C ALA A 44 -1.31 23.39 11.78
N THR A 45 -1.22 22.91 10.53
CA THR A 45 -1.43 23.74 9.33
C THR A 45 -2.87 24.23 9.24
N LEU A 46 -3.83 23.40 9.62
CA LEU A 46 -5.26 23.69 9.53
C LEU A 46 -5.86 24.27 10.82
N GLY A 47 -5.08 24.36 11.90
CA GLY A 47 -5.54 24.86 13.20
C GLY A 47 -6.57 23.97 13.90
N VAL A 48 -6.51 22.65 13.68
CA VAL A 48 -7.44 21.67 14.27
C VAL A 48 -6.74 20.77 15.29
N ASP A 49 -7.53 20.03 16.08
CA ASP A 49 -7.00 19.09 17.06
C ASP A 49 -6.22 17.92 16.38
N PRO A 50 -4.96 17.65 16.78
CA PRO A 50 -4.14 16.58 16.20
C PRO A 50 -4.72 15.18 16.33
N HIS A 51 -5.39 14.87 17.43
CA HIS A 51 -5.96 13.54 17.64
C HIS A 51 -7.15 13.32 16.71
N THR A 52 -8.01 14.32 16.57
CA THR A 52 -9.15 14.32 15.65
C THR A 52 -8.68 14.15 14.21
N MET A 53 -7.64 14.87 13.79
CA MET A 53 -7.02 14.70 12.46
C MET A 53 -6.49 13.26 12.27
N HIS A 54 -5.84 12.69 13.29
CA HIS A 54 -5.30 11.34 13.22
C HIS A 54 -6.39 10.29 13.00
N VAL A 55 -7.45 10.34 13.80
CA VAL A 55 -8.57 9.39 13.69
C VAL A 55 -9.26 9.52 12.33
N ALA A 56 -9.46 10.73 11.83
CA ALA A 56 -10.06 10.96 10.52
C ALA A 56 -9.22 10.38 9.38
N LEU A 57 -7.90 10.64 9.39
CA LEU A 57 -6.99 10.10 8.38
C LEU A 57 -6.84 8.58 8.47
N GLU A 58 -6.78 8.01 9.68
CA GLU A 58 -6.73 6.57 9.86
C GLU A 58 -7.97 5.89 9.28
N SER A 59 -9.17 6.41 9.58
CA SER A 59 -10.43 5.86 9.07
C SER A 59 -10.48 5.91 7.54
N ALA A 60 -10.16 7.07 6.96
CA ALA A 60 -10.20 7.24 5.50
C ALA A 60 -9.19 6.33 4.78
N VAL A 61 -7.99 6.15 5.33
CA VAL A 61 -6.99 5.23 4.78
C VAL A 61 -7.46 3.78 4.87
N ARG A 62 -8.07 3.37 5.98
CA ARG A 62 -8.60 2.00 6.14
C ARG A 62 -9.72 1.71 5.15
N GLU A 63 -10.66 2.62 4.99
CA GLU A 63 -11.75 2.53 4.01
C GLU A 63 -11.18 2.39 2.59
N HIS A 64 -10.26 3.28 2.21
CA HIS A 64 -9.62 3.22 0.90
C HIS A 64 -8.89 1.88 0.64
N LEU A 65 -8.14 1.38 1.62
CA LEU A 65 -7.45 0.10 1.49
C LEU A 65 -8.43 -1.09 1.40
N GLN A 66 -9.59 -0.99 2.03
CA GLN A 66 -10.63 -2.00 1.94
C GLN A 66 -11.24 -2.03 0.52
N GLU A 67 -11.61 -0.86 -0.03
CA GLU A 67 -12.12 -0.74 -1.39
C GLU A 67 -11.12 -1.31 -2.42
N LEU A 68 -9.83 -1.02 -2.27
CA LEU A 68 -8.78 -1.58 -3.11
C LEU A 68 -8.69 -3.11 -3.00
N GLY A 69 -8.95 -3.67 -1.81
CA GLY A 69 -8.97 -5.12 -1.59
C GLY A 69 -10.19 -5.82 -2.17
N GLU A 70 -11.31 -5.11 -2.36
CA GLU A 70 -12.54 -5.64 -2.95
C GLU A 70 -12.47 -5.72 -4.48
N LEU A 71 -11.61 -4.91 -5.11
CA LEU A 71 -11.32 -5.00 -6.55
C LEU A 71 -10.70 -6.37 -6.88
N ARG A 72 -11.48 -7.24 -7.53
CA ARG A 72 -10.97 -8.51 -8.06
C ARG A 72 -10.16 -8.23 -9.34
N PRO A 73 -8.83 -8.45 -9.36
CA PRO A 73 -8.07 -8.36 -10.59
C PRO A 73 -8.51 -9.51 -11.50
N ARG A 74 -9.05 -9.21 -12.68
CA ARG A 74 -9.20 -10.22 -13.73
C ARG A 74 -7.82 -10.48 -14.30
N VAL A 75 -7.33 -11.70 -14.12
CA VAL A 75 -6.13 -12.19 -14.78
C VAL A 75 -6.61 -13.13 -15.87
N ASP A 76 -6.86 -12.57 -17.05
CA ASP A 76 -7.15 -13.32 -18.28
C ASP A 76 -5.86 -13.93 -18.85
#